data_AF-A0A2V9WJA7-F1
#
_entry.id   AF-A0A2V9WJA7-F1
#
_cell.length_a   1.000
_cell.length_b   1.000
_cell.length_c   1.000
_cell.angle_alpha   90.00
_cell.angle_beta   90.00
_cell.angle_gamma   90.00
#
_symmetry.space_group_name_H-M   'P 1'
#
loop_
_entity.id
_entity.type
_entity.pdbx_description
1 polymer ?
#
loop_
_entity_poly.entity_id
_entity_poly.type
_entity_poly.pdbx_seq_one_letter_code
_entity_poly.pdbx_strand_id
1 'polypeptide(L)'
;MGCALPFRDKSFDVIYSNAVIEHLVDHDAQQHFAAEVARVGRGWFVTTPNLYYPVEPHYRLPMVQFLPQRWQRSLIRSLGRTPYGNLNLLTKRQLQRLLPDGGVIGCRVTFYSETLIAYRPPKRGS
;
A
#
# COMPACT_ATOMS: atom_id res chain seq x y z
N MET A 1 14.07 5.18 -0.97
CA MET A 1 12.85 4.35 -0.85
C MET A 1 13.28 2.97 -0.37
N GLY A 2 12.47 2.27 0.43
CA GLY A 2 12.84 1.03 1.15
C GLY A 2 13.08 -0.23 0.29
N CYS A 3 13.59 -0.06 -0.93
CA CYS A 3 13.84 -1.12 -1.90
C CYS A 3 15.26 -1.71 -1.82
N ALA A 4 16.13 -1.14 -0.98
CA ALA A 4 17.44 -1.69 -0.63
C ALA A 4 17.82 -1.17 0.77
N LEU A 5 17.48 -1.94 1.80
CA LEU A 5 17.78 -1.57 3.17
C LEU A 5 19.15 -2.12 3.58
N PRO A 6 20.03 -1.33 4.25
CA PRO A 6 21.37 -1.75 4.67
C PRO A 6 21.31 -2.66 5.92
N PHE A 7 20.32 -3.54 6.00
CA PHE A 7 20.11 -4.46 7.10
C PHE A 7 20.23 -5.90 6.62
N ARG A 8 20.76 -6.76 7.48
CA ARG A 8 20.82 -8.20 7.25
C ARG A 8 19.41 -8.81 7.28
N ASP A 9 19.29 -10.02 6.78
CA ASP A 9 18.04 -10.77 6.81
C ASP A 9 17.54 -10.92 8.25
N LYS A 10 16.23 -10.78 8.45
CA LYS A 10 15.56 -10.96 9.75
C LYS A 10 16.16 -10.12 10.90
N SER A 11 16.69 -8.93 10.57
CA SER A 11 17.23 -7.98 11.56
C SER A 11 16.16 -7.41 12.49
N PHE A 12 14.89 -7.40 12.07
CA PHE A 12 13.78 -6.86 12.86
C PHE A 12 12.74 -7.94 13.16
N ASP A 13 12.19 -7.90 14.37
CA ASP A 13 11.09 -8.79 14.75
C ASP A 13 9.78 -8.40 14.04
N VAL A 14 9.50 -7.10 13.90
CA VAL A 14 8.30 -6.60 13.21
C VAL A 14 8.65 -5.37 12.38
N ILE A 15 8.21 -5.34 11.13
CA ILE A 15 8.26 -4.16 10.26
C ILE A 15 6.87 -3.56 10.12
N TYR A 16 6.78 -2.24 10.20
CA TYR A 16 5.55 -1.49 9.95
C TYR A 16 5.76 -0.52 8.79
N SER A 17 4.84 -0.55 7.82
CA SER A 17 4.84 0.37 6.68
C SER A 17 3.43 0.87 6.42
N ASN A 18 3.22 2.19 6.48
CA ASN A 18 1.91 2.80 6.29
C ASN A 18 1.83 3.66 5.03
N ALA A 19 0.94 3.30 4.11
CA ALA A 19 0.63 4.06 2.90
C ALA A 19 1.87 4.41 2.03
N VAL A 20 2.96 3.67 2.16
CA VAL A 20 4.19 3.91 1.36
C VAL A 20 4.10 3.22 0.00
N ILE A 21 3.54 2.00 -0.04
CA ILE A 21 3.57 1.13 -1.21
C ILE A 21 2.75 1.69 -2.39
N GLU A 22 1.75 2.54 -2.12
CA GLU A 22 0.95 3.21 -3.15
C GLU A 22 1.71 4.33 -3.87
N HIS A 23 2.75 4.90 -3.27
CA HIS A 23 3.59 5.92 -3.89
C HIS A 23 4.67 5.31 -4.80
N LEU A 24 4.84 3.99 -4.75
CA LEU A 24 5.71 3.26 -5.66
C LEU A 24 4.96 3.07 -6.97
N VAL A 25 5.27 3.94 -7.93
CA VAL A 25 4.56 4.03 -9.21
C VAL A 25 4.80 2.78 -10.07
N ASP A 26 6.01 2.22 -9.98
CA ASP A 26 6.43 1.07 -10.77
C ASP A 26 6.14 -0.24 -10.02
N HIS A 27 5.58 -1.21 -10.74
CA HIS A 27 5.33 -2.54 -10.20
C HIS A 27 6.60 -3.20 -9.69
N ASP A 28 7.73 -3.01 -10.40
CA ASP A 28 9.02 -3.53 -9.98
C ASP A 28 9.49 -2.89 -8.66
N ALA A 29 9.24 -1.59 -8.47
CA ALA A 29 9.56 -0.93 -7.20
C ALA A 29 8.70 -1.47 -6.05
N GLN A 30 7.42 -1.74 -6.29
CA GLN A 30 6.53 -2.38 -5.32
C GLN A 30 6.99 -3.79 -4.96
N GLN A 31 7.42 -4.57 -5.96
CA GLN A 31 7.95 -5.91 -5.75
C GLN A 31 9.25 -5.89 -4.93
N HIS A 32 10.20 -5.02 -5.28
CA HIS A 32 11.44 -4.88 -4.53
C HIS A 32 11.19 -4.43 -3.09
N PHE A 33 10.30 -3.47 -2.87
CA PHE A 33 9.91 -3.04 -1.54
C PHE A 33 9.30 -4.18 -0.71
N ALA A 34 8.36 -4.93 -1.30
CA ALA A 34 7.72 -6.05 -0.62
C ALA A 34 8.72 -7.18 -0.30
N ALA A 35 9.62 -7.49 -1.24
CA ALA A 35 10.69 -8.47 -1.04
C ALA A 35 11.65 -8.04 0.08
N GLU A 36 12.05 -6.77 0.11
CA GLU A 36 12.92 -6.24 1.19
C GLU A 36 12.23 -6.32 2.55
N VAL A 37 10.96 -5.91 2.65
CA VAL A 37 10.18 -6.04 3.90
C VAL A 37 10.12 -7.49 4.36
N ALA A 38 9.86 -8.43 3.45
CA ALA A 38 9.80 -9.85 3.78
C ALA A 38 11.16 -10.44 4.18
N ARG A 39 12.26 -9.93 3.60
CA ARG A 39 13.65 -10.34 3.87
C ARG A 39 14.16 -9.85 5.23
N VAL A 40 13.99 -8.56 5.52
CA VAL A 40 14.55 -7.95 6.74
C VAL A 40 13.68 -8.16 7.98
N GLY A 41 12.38 -8.45 7.82
CA GLY A 41 11.43 -8.60 8.92
C GLY A 41 11.02 -10.05 9.19
N ARG A 42 11.10 -10.48 10.45
CA ARG A 42 10.53 -11.78 10.89
C ARG A 42 9.00 -11.76 10.80
N GLY A 43 8.39 -10.65 11.18
CA GLY A 43 7.00 -10.29 10.90
C GLY A 43 6.89 -8.91 10.25
N TRP A 44 5.74 -8.62 9.67
CA TRP A 44 5.48 -7.34 9.01
C TRP A 44 3.99 -6.99 9.02
N PHE A 45 3.71 -5.68 8.96
CA PHE A 45 2.40 -5.05 8.82
C PHE A 45 2.52 -3.94 7.77
N VAL A 46 1.97 -4.16 6.59
CA VAL A 46 2.00 -3.21 5.48
C VAL A 46 0.58 -2.78 5.17
N THR A 47 0.32 -1.48 5.25
CA THR A 47 -1.00 -0.91 4.97
C THR A 47 -0.99 -0.08 3.70
N THR A 48 -2.09 -0.15 2.96
CA THR A 48 -2.35 0.64 1.75
C THR A 48 -3.84 0.94 1.66
N PRO A 49 -4.25 2.10 1.14
CA PRO A 49 -5.65 2.33 0.83
C PRO A 49 -6.17 1.32 -0.20
N ASN A 50 -7.44 0.97 -0.06
CA ASN A 50 -8.10 -0.01 -0.93
C ASN A 50 -8.56 0.66 -2.22
N LEU A 51 -8.09 0.19 -3.37
CA LEU A 51 -8.52 0.68 -4.69
C LEU A 51 -10.06 0.68 -4.85
N TYR A 52 -10.75 -0.32 -4.29
CA TYR A 52 -12.20 -0.47 -4.43
C TYR A 52 -13.02 0.38 -3.45
N TYR A 53 -12.40 1.17 -2.57
CA TYR A 53 -13.15 2.04 -1.67
C TYR A 53 -13.76 3.23 -2.45
N PRO A 54 -15.07 3.50 -2.40
CA PRO A 54 -15.73 4.41 -3.35
C PRO A 54 -15.34 5.88 -3.21
N VAL A 55 -14.72 6.28 -2.09
CA VAL A 55 -14.26 7.64 -1.86
C VAL A 55 -12.75 7.65 -1.94
N GLU A 56 -12.21 8.46 -2.84
CA GLU A 56 -10.77 8.58 -3.02
C GLU A 56 -10.14 9.13 -1.72
N PRO A 57 -9.12 8.48 -1.14
CA PRO A 57 -8.66 8.77 0.22
C PRO A 57 -7.92 10.11 0.35
N HIS A 58 -7.28 10.63 -0.70
CA HIS A 58 -6.41 11.81 -0.62
C HIS A 58 -7.16 13.14 -0.85
N TYR A 59 -8.18 13.14 -1.70
CA TYR A 59 -9.04 14.26 -2.08
C TYR A 59 -10.45 14.15 -1.48
N ARG A 60 -10.82 12.98 -0.95
CA ARG A 60 -12.17 12.68 -0.40
C ARG A 60 -13.28 12.89 -1.42
N LEU A 61 -12.98 12.59 -2.68
CA LEU A 61 -13.92 12.74 -3.79
C LEU A 61 -14.42 11.35 -4.26
N PRO A 62 -15.71 11.21 -4.61
CA PRO A 62 -16.25 9.93 -5.03
C PRO A 62 -15.63 9.49 -6.36
N MET A 63 -15.18 8.23 -6.42
CA MET A 63 -14.77 7.50 -7.63
C MET A 63 -13.62 8.12 -8.44
N VAL A 64 -12.91 9.13 -7.91
CA VAL A 64 -11.83 9.81 -8.64
C VAL A 64 -10.67 8.88 -8.96
N GLN A 65 -10.38 7.90 -8.11
CA GLN A 65 -9.28 6.95 -8.36
C GLN A 65 -9.46 6.08 -9.62
N PHE A 66 -10.68 5.92 -10.13
CA PHE A 66 -10.97 5.12 -11.33
C PHE A 66 -10.77 5.92 -12.63
N LEU A 67 -10.68 7.25 -12.53
CA LEU A 67 -10.46 8.09 -13.68
C LEU A 67 -9.01 7.94 -14.17
N PRO A 68 -8.74 8.03 -15.48
CA PRO A 68 -7.36 8.08 -15.97
C PRO A 68 -6.64 9.28 -15.36
N GLN A 69 -5.35 9.14 -15.08
CA GLN A 69 -4.57 10.14 -14.32
C GLN A 69 -4.65 11.57 -14.89
N ARG A 70 -4.72 11.72 -16.21
CA ARG A 70 -4.91 13.03 -16.87
C ARG A 70 -6.23 13.72 -16.47
N TRP A 71 -7.30 12.96 -16.30
CA TRP A 71 -8.63 13.46 -15.89
C TRP A 71 -8.65 13.78 -14.41
N GLN A 72 -8.05 12.93 -13.58
CA GLN A 72 -7.87 13.21 -12.15
C GLN A 72 -7.17 14.55 -11.94
N ARG A 73 -6.01 14.75 -12.59
CA ARG A 73 -5.25 16.00 -12.49
C ARG A 73 -6.05 17.21 -12.96
N SER A 74 -6.81 17.09 -14.04
CA SER A 74 -7.66 18.17 -14.54
C SER A 74 -8.76 18.55 -13.55
N LEU A 75 -9.48 17.55 -13.02
CA LEU A 75 -10.57 17.74 -12.05
C LEU A 75 -10.07 18.36 -10.75
N ILE A 76 -8.94 17.88 -10.23
CA ILE A 76 -8.35 18.39 -9.00
C ILE A 76 -7.87 19.84 -9.18
N ARG A 77 -7.27 20.16 -10.32
CA ARG A 77 -6.89 21.55 -10.66
C ARG A 77 -8.11 22.46 -10.81
N SER A 78 -9.20 22.00 -11.44
CA SER A 78 -10.42 22.82 -11.57
C SER A 78 -11.10 23.09 -10.22
N LEU A 79 -10.89 22.22 -9.23
CA LEU A 79 -11.32 22.41 -7.85
C LEU A 79 -10.37 23.29 -7.02
N GLY A 80 -9.35 23.89 -7.64
CA GLY A 80 -8.36 24.73 -6.97
C GLY A 80 -7.39 23.96 -6.05
N ARG A 81 -7.29 22.64 -6.22
CA ARG A 81 -6.44 21.77 -5.39
C ARG A 81 -5.19 21.35 -6.18
N THR A 82 -4.11 21.06 -5.46
CA THR A 82 -2.88 20.50 -6.03
C THR A 82 -3.01 18.99 -6.21
N PRO A 83 -2.77 18.45 -7.42
CA PRO A 83 -2.74 17.00 -7.61
C PRO A 83 -1.59 16.38 -6.82
N TYR A 84 -1.89 15.36 -6.00
CA TYR A 84 -0.92 14.40 -5.50
C TYR A 84 -0.17 13.72 -6.66
N GLY A 85 1.03 13.23 -6.34
CA GLY A 85 1.88 12.52 -7.29
C GLY A 85 1.22 11.26 -7.87
N ASN A 86 1.99 10.49 -8.63
CA ASN A 86 1.48 9.24 -9.17
C ASN A 86 1.20 8.25 -8.03
N LEU A 87 -0.07 7.94 -7.81
CA LEU A 87 -0.54 6.95 -6.85
C LEU A 87 -0.93 5.69 -7.61
N ASN A 88 -0.45 4.54 -7.13
CA ASN A 88 -0.82 3.24 -7.63
C ASN A 88 -1.52 2.45 -6.51
N LEU A 89 -2.82 2.69 -6.36
CA LEU A 89 -3.65 2.02 -5.38
C LEU A 89 -3.72 0.51 -5.66
N LEU A 90 -3.57 -0.28 -4.61
CA LEU A 90 -3.53 -1.74 -4.73
C LEU A 90 -4.88 -2.36 -4.37
N THR A 91 -5.23 -3.41 -5.10
CA THR A 91 -6.29 -4.35 -4.71
C THR A 91 -5.77 -5.36 -3.68
N LYS A 92 -6.70 -5.99 -2.95
CA LYS A 92 -6.38 -7.11 -2.05
C LYS A 92 -5.57 -8.21 -2.74
N ARG A 93 -5.91 -8.53 -3.99
CA ARG A 93 -5.23 -9.57 -4.78
C ARG A 93 -3.81 -9.16 -5.17
N GLN A 94 -3.60 -7.91 -5.58
CA GLN A 94 -2.25 -7.41 -5.88
C GLN A 94 -1.39 -7.38 -4.63
N LEU A 95 -1.92 -6.88 -3.52
CA LEU A 95 -1.20 -6.85 -2.25
C LEU A 95 -0.82 -8.26 -1.77
N GLN A 96 -1.72 -9.24 -1.92
CA GLN A 96 -1.43 -10.65 -1.61
C GLN A 96 -0.35 -11.26 -2.51
N ARG A 97 -0.27 -10.83 -3.78
CA ARG A 97 0.80 -11.29 -4.70
C ARG A 97 2.16 -10.69 -4.36
N LEU A 98 2.18 -9.44 -3.89
CA LEU A 98 3.42 -8.77 -3.46
C LEU A 98 3.96 -9.38 -2.17
N LEU A 99 3.08 -9.79 -1.26
CA LEU A 99 3.44 -10.36 0.04
C LEU A 99 2.76 -11.72 0.24
N PRO A 100 3.20 -12.78 -0.46
CA PRO A 100 2.53 -14.08 -0.48
C PRO A 100 2.64 -14.85 0.85
N ASP A 101 3.68 -14.60 1.64
CA ASP A 101 3.98 -15.32 2.89
C ASP A 101 3.11 -14.89 4.09
N GLY A 102 2.17 -13.96 3.89
CA GLY A 102 1.29 -13.46 4.94
C GLY A 102 -0.17 -13.39 4.50
N GLY A 103 -1.03 -12.93 5.40
CA GLY A 103 -2.45 -12.72 5.13
C GLY A 103 -2.72 -11.28 4.74
N VAL A 104 -3.77 -11.05 3.94
CA VAL A 104 -4.31 -9.71 3.69
C VAL A 104 -5.73 -9.60 4.22
N ILE A 105 -5.97 -8.61 5.08
CA ILE A 105 -7.28 -8.26 5.62
C ILE A 105 -7.67 -6.85 5.21
N GLY A 106 -8.98 -6.60 5.11
CA GLY A 106 -9.51 -5.25 4.97
C GLY A 106 -9.78 -4.67 6.36
N CYS A 107 -9.12 -3.58 6.70
CA CYS A 107 -9.47 -2.75 7.84
C CYS A 107 -10.56 -1.76 7.42
N ARG A 108 -11.64 -1.73 8.20
CA ARG A 108 -12.80 -0.88 7.94
C ARG A 108 -13.21 -0.19 9.24
N VAL A 109 -13.47 1.11 9.15
CA VAL A 109 -14.22 1.86 10.16
C VAL A 109 -15.69 1.97 9.72
N THR A 110 -15.95 1.97 8.40
CA THR A 110 -17.28 2.02 7.79
C THR A 110 -17.75 0.67 7.21
N PHE A 111 -18.85 0.65 6.46
CA PHE A 111 -19.40 -0.54 5.80
C PHE A 111 -18.46 -1.18 4.77
N TYR A 112 -17.54 -0.39 4.19
CA TYR A 112 -16.54 -0.82 3.21
C TYR A 112 -15.12 -0.72 3.77
N SER A 113 -14.22 -1.60 3.34
CA SER A 113 -12.80 -1.54 3.72
C SER A 113 -12.11 -0.36 3.04
N GLU A 114 -11.77 0.65 3.83
CA GLU A 114 -10.97 1.82 3.44
C GLU A 114 -9.50 1.44 3.22
N THR A 115 -8.98 0.57 4.08
CA THR A 115 -7.55 0.24 4.12
C THR A 115 -7.36 -1.27 4.04
N LEU A 116 -6.39 -1.71 3.25
CA LEU A 116 -5.90 -3.07 3.24
C LEU A 116 -4.68 -3.17 4.14
N ILE A 117 -4.63 -4.23 4.95
CA ILE A 117 -3.50 -4.56 5.81
C ILE A 117 -3.01 -5.93 5.38
N ALA A 118 -1.80 -5.97 4.83
CA ALA A 118 -1.04 -7.19 4.70
C ALA A 118 -0.27 -7.41 6.00
N TYR A 119 -0.33 -8.61 6.57
CA TYR A 119 0.41 -8.92 7.78
C TYR A 119 0.99 -10.34 7.80
N ARG A 120 2.12 -10.49 8.50
CA ARG A 120 2.70 -11.75 8.92
C ARG A 120 3.17 -11.62 10.36
N PRO A 121 2.60 -12.36 11.33
CA PRO A 121 3.12 -12.33 12.69
C PRO A 121 4.53 -12.95 12.73
N PRO A 122 5.44 -12.45 13.58
CA PRO A 122 6.72 -13.11 13.80
C PRO A 122 6.47 -14.49 14.41
N LYS A 123 7.12 -15.53 13.87
CA LYS A 123 7.11 -16.85 14.51
C LYS A 123 7.82 -16.71 15.85
N ARG A 124 7.10 -16.89 16.96
CA ARG A 124 7.73 -17.09 18.28
C ARG A 124 8.63 -18.32 18.16
N GLY A 125 9.92 -18.15 18.42
CA GLY A 125 10.84 -19.28 18.54
C GLY A 125 10.31 -20.22 19.63
N SER A 126 10.23 -21.50 19.28
CA SER A 126 10.21 -22.62 20.23
C SER A 126 11.50 -22.68 21.01
#